data_AF-A0A948N240-F1
#
_entry.id   AF-A0A948N240-F1
#
_cell.length_a   1.000
_cell.length_b   1.000
_cell.length_c   1.000
_cell.angle_alpha   90.00
_cell.angle_beta   90.00
_cell.angle_gamma   90.00
#
_symmetry.space_group_name_H-M   'P 1'
#
loop_
_entity.id
_entity.type
_entity.pdbx_description
1 polymer ?
#
loop_
_entity_poly.entity_id
_entity_poly.type
_entity_poly.pdbx_seq_one_letter_code
_entity_poly.pdbx_strand_id
1 'polypeptide(L)'
;MNTKVVTGIVVVIALIVVGWWYWAMMTPAALAPTEVNPEDSVNGVALSESETQAQLVGTWRSTEDEKFVRSFSSDGTVTDSYEGIAEASVTGEWSLVTDLSQEPAGLPVVKDARVLKIEFPEEALYFAITNLSENDLSMIYLSGNGVLEFTRVN
;
A
#
# COMPACT_ATOMS: atom_id res chain seq x y z
N MET A 1 -27.08 52.70 -8.63
CA MET A 1 -26.53 51.39 -8.22
C MET A 1 -27.65 50.62 -7.52
N ASN A 2 -28.08 49.47 -8.05
CA ASN A 2 -29.28 48.77 -7.59
C ASN A 2 -29.03 48.12 -6.24
N THR A 3 -29.82 48.49 -5.22
CA THR A 3 -29.68 47.99 -3.84
C THR A 3 -29.66 46.46 -3.76
N LYS A 4 -30.39 45.78 -4.67
CA LYS A 4 -30.40 44.31 -4.80
C LYS A 4 -29.05 43.71 -5.25
N VAL A 5 -28.28 44.43 -6.07
CA VAL A 5 -26.94 44.01 -6.52
C VAL A 5 -25.91 44.22 -5.41
N VAL A 6 -26.05 45.30 -4.64
CA VAL A 6 -25.18 45.58 -3.49
C VAL A 6 -25.37 44.53 -2.38
N THR A 7 -26.60 44.14 -2.07
CA THR A 7 -26.86 43.08 -1.06
C THR A 7 -26.33 41.72 -1.52
N GLY A 8 -26.46 41.36 -2.80
CA GLY A 8 -25.92 40.10 -3.33
C GLY A 8 -24.40 40.00 -3.18
N ILE A 9 -23.68 41.09 -3.45
CA ILE A 9 -22.21 41.13 -3.31
C ILE A 9 -21.78 41.00 -1.85
N VAL A 10 -22.50 41.64 -0.91
CA VAL A 10 -22.19 41.56 0.52
C VAL A 10 -22.37 40.13 1.05
N VAL A 11 -23.40 39.41 0.62
CA VAL A 11 -23.64 38.01 1.04
C VAL A 11 -22.56 37.08 0.48
N VAL A 12 -22.15 37.26 -0.77
CA VAL A 12 -21.09 36.45 -1.39
C VAL A 12 -19.76 36.68 -0.68
N ILE A 13 -19.41 37.93 -0.36
CA ILE A 13 -18.20 38.25 0.40
C ILE A 13 -18.25 37.63 1.81
N ALA A 14 -19.40 37.71 2.49
CA ALA A 14 -19.55 37.10 3.81
C ALA A 14 -19.37 35.57 3.77
N LEU A 15 -19.90 34.89 2.75
CA LEU A 15 -19.73 33.44 2.58
C LEU A 15 -18.28 33.06 2.24
N ILE A 16 -17.57 33.87 1.45
CA ILE A 16 -16.15 33.66 1.17
C ILE A 16 -15.32 33.82 2.44
N VAL A 17 -15.60 34.85 3.25
CA VAL A 17 -14.89 35.08 4.51
C VAL A 17 -15.14 33.93 5.50
N VAL A 18 -16.38 33.46 5.63
CA VAL A 18 -16.71 32.33 6.51
C VAL A 18 -16.09 31.03 6.00
N GLY A 19 -16.13 30.77 4.69
CA GLY A 19 -15.47 29.60 4.09
C GLY A 19 -13.95 29.61 4.28
N TRP A 20 -13.32 30.78 4.15
CA TRP A 20 -11.89 30.97 4.40
C TRP A 20 -11.55 30.78 5.88
N TRP A 21 -12.39 31.29 6.78
CA TRP A 21 -12.23 31.12 8.23
C TRP A 21 -12.39 29.65 8.66
N TYR A 22 -13.35 28.93 8.07
CA TYR A 22 -13.59 27.51 8.34
C TYR A 22 -12.44 26.64 7.82
N TRP A 23 -11.90 26.94 6.64
CA TRP A 23 -10.72 26.26 6.10
C TRP A 23 -9.46 26.49 6.94
N ALA A 24 -9.26 27.72 7.43
CA ALA A 24 -8.15 28.07 8.32
C ALA A 24 -8.25 27.41 9.71
N MET A 25 -9.46 27.15 10.22
CA MET A 25 -9.65 26.45 11.49
C MET A 25 -9.50 24.93 11.38
N MET A 26 -9.72 24.36 10.18
CA MET A 26 -9.51 22.95 9.88
C MET A 26 -8.09 22.62 9.40
N THR A 27 -7.20 23.61 9.28
CA THR A 27 -5.80 23.33 8.98
C THR A 27 -5.18 22.74 10.26
N PRO A 28 -4.83 21.44 10.29
CA PRO A 28 -4.09 20.91 11.43
C PRO A 28 -2.83 21.75 11.60
N ALA A 29 -2.52 22.12 12.84
CA ALA A 29 -1.28 22.83 13.14
C ALA A 29 -0.14 22.10 12.43
N ALA A 30 0.51 22.78 11.48
CA ALA A 30 1.73 22.27 10.88
C ALA A 30 2.67 22.00 12.05
N LEU A 31 2.90 20.71 12.33
CA LEU A 31 3.86 20.28 13.32
C LEU A 31 5.15 21.03 13.01
N ALA A 32 5.70 21.71 14.03
CA ALA A 32 7.03 22.30 13.90
C ALA A 32 7.97 21.26 13.28
N PRO A 33 8.95 21.65 12.44
CA PRO A 33 9.88 20.69 11.89
C PRO A 33 10.56 20.02 13.07
N THR A 34 10.18 18.78 13.36
CA THR A 34 10.96 17.91 14.25
C THR A 34 12.33 17.87 13.60
N GLU A 35 13.34 18.35 14.31
CA GLU A 35 14.72 18.23 13.89
C GLU A 35 14.98 16.73 13.72
N VAL A 36 15.00 16.29 12.46
CA VAL A 36 15.08 14.88 12.11
C VAL A 36 16.50 14.45 12.48
N ASN A 37 16.63 13.81 13.65
CA ASN A 37 17.80 13.02 13.96
C ASN A 37 17.92 11.98 12.84
N PRO A 38 19.02 11.91 12.07
CA PRO A 38 19.18 10.92 11.00
C PRO A 38 19.09 9.46 11.47
N GLU A 39 19.03 9.23 12.78
CA GLU A 39 18.86 7.92 13.41
C GLU A 39 17.39 7.56 13.73
N ASP A 40 16.44 8.52 13.66
CA ASP A 40 14.99 8.28 13.82
C ASP A 40 14.28 8.21 12.46
N SER A 41 14.78 7.33 11.58
CA SER A 41 14.07 6.97 10.35
C SER A 41 12.78 6.22 10.69
N VAL A 42 11.64 6.89 10.56
CA VAL A 42 10.29 6.29 10.65
C VAL A 42 9.96 5.44 9.39
N ASN A 43 10.92 5.24 8.48
CA ASN A 43 10.83 4.25 7.41
C ASN A 43 11.68 3.03 7.78
N GLY A 44 11.18 2.26 8.75
CA GLY A 44 11.74 0.98 9.15
C GLY A 44 11.44 -0.12 8.12
N VAL A 45 12.05 -0.05 6.94
CA VAL A 45 12.32 -1.26 6.14
C VAL A 45 13.76 -1.20 5.60
N ALA A 46 14.72 -1.13 6.52
CA ALA A 46 16.05 -1.68 6.26
C ALA A 46 16.10 -3.18 6.64
N LEU A 47 14.98 -3.89 6.52
CA LEU A 47 14.97 -5.34 6.70
C LEU A 47 15.86 -5.97 5.62
N SER A 48 16.76 -6.83 6.04
CA SER A 48 17.47 -7.71 5.13
C SER A 48 16.48 -8.56 4.33
N GLU A 49 16.93 -9.12 3.22
CA GLU A 49 16.11 -10.04 2.42
C GLU A 49 15.60 -11.21 3.27
N SER A 50 16.46 -11.78 4.12
CA SER A 50 16.11 -12.86 5.06
C SER A 50 15.02 -12.45 6.05
N GLU A 51 15.13 -11.26 6.67
CA GLU A 51 14.10 -10.77 7.60
C GLU A 51 12.78 -10.49 6.89
N THR A 52 12.83 -9.97 5.66
CA THR A 52 11.65 -9.75 4.83
C THR A 52 10.96 -11.08 4.52
N GLN A 53 11.72 -12.11 4.12
CA GLN A 53 11.18 -13.45 3.88
C GLN A 53 10.55 -14.04 5.14
N ALA A 54 11.25 -13.97 6.27
CA ALA A 54 10.77 -14.49 7.54
C ALA A 54 9.46 -13.83 8.00
N GLN A 55 9.32 -12.51 7.78
CA GLN A 55 8.08 -11.79 8.08
C GLN A 55 6.98 -12.06 7.05
N LEU A 56 7.31 -12.30 5.78
CA LEU A 56 6.29 -12.57 4.75
C LEU A 56 5.67 -13.96 4.92
N VAL A 57 6.46 -14.95 5.35
CA VAL A 57 5.98 -16.33 5.59
C VAL A 57 4.84 -16.33 6.60
N GLY A 58 3.73 -16.95 6.22
CA GLY A 58 2.49 -16.97 6.99
C GLY A 58 1.24 -16.90 6.11
N THR A 59 0.09 -16.86 6.76
CA THR A 59 -1.22 -16.76 6.10
C THR A 59 -1.78 -15.36 6.26
N TRP A 60 -2.21 -14.77 5.16
CA TRP A 60 -2.65 -13.39 5.04
C TRP A 60 -4.06 -13.34 4.45
N ARG A 61 -4.98 -12.65 5.12
CA ARG A 61 -6.36 -12.47 4.67
C ARG A 61 -6.55 -11.06 4.14
N SER A 62 -7.18 -10.92 2.98
CA SER A 62 -7.46 -9.59 2.42
C SER A 62 -8.42 -8.80 3.29
N THR A 63 -8.16 -7.51 3.40
CA THR A 63 -9.02 -6.54 4.09
C THR A 63 -10.18 -6.06 3.22
N GLU A 64 -10.06 -6.21 1.89
CA GLU A 64 -11.12 -5.85 0.93
C GLU A 64 -12.04 -7.03 0.60
N ASP A 65 -11.53 -8.26 0.69
CA ASP A 65 -12.28 -9.51 0.51
C ASP A 65 -11.86 -10.53 1.56
N GLU A 66 -12.63 -10.63 2.64
CA GLU A 66 -12.34 -11.51 3.77
C GLU A 66 -12.26 -13.00 3.39
N LYS A 67 -12.83 -13.39 2.23
CA LYS A 67 -12.75 -14.76 1.74
C LYS A 67 -11.44 -15.05 1.03
N PHE A 68 -10.73 -14.03 0.57
CA PHE A 68 -9.46 -14.21 -0.11
C PHE A 68 -8.32 -14.34 0.90
N VAL A 69 -7.60 -15.45 0.81
CA VAL A 69 -6.48 -15.78 1.68
C VAL A 69 -5.27 -16.17 0.84
N ARG A 70 -4.13 -15.55 1.12
CA ARG A 70 -2.82 -15.85 0.53
C ARG A 70 -1.89 -16.41 1.59
N SER A 71 -1.30 -17.57 1.32
CA SER A 71 -0.31 -18.19 2.20
C SER A 71 1.06 -18.23 1.54
N PHE A 72 2.07 -17.71 2.22
CA PHE A 72 3.47 -17.82 1.81
C PHE A 72 4.18 -18.85 2.68
N SER A 73 4.68 -19.91 2.07
CA SER A 73 5.48 -20.95 2.71
C SER A 73 6.97 -20.60 2.66
N SER A 74 7.73 -21.05 3.66
CA SER A 74 9.18 -20.80 3.74
C SER A 74 10.01 -21.53 2.68
N ASP A 75 9.41 -22.46 1.93
CA ASP A 75 10.05 -23.16 0.81
C ASP A 75 9.96 -22.40 -0.52
N GLY A 76 9.29 -21.25 -0.55
CA GLY A 76 9.04 -20.48 -1.77
C GLY A 76 7.67 -20.73 -2.38
N THR A 77 6.84 -21.60 -1.81
CA THR A 77 5.47 -21.82 -2.32
C THR A 77 4.54 -20.70 -1.88
N VAL A 78 3.69 -20.19 -2.78
CA VAL A 78 2.56 -19.31 -2.46
C VAL A 78 1.26 -19.97 -2.88
N THR A 79 0.24 -19.89 -2.05
CA THR A 79 -1.10 -20.41 -2.36
C THR A 79 -2.15 -19.34 -2.10
N ASP A 80 -2.89 -19.01 -3.15
CA ASP A 80 -4.09 -18.20 -3.10
C ASP A 80 -5.30 -19.11 -2.98
N SER A 81 -6.22 -18.79 -2.09
CA SER A 81 -7.42 -19.59 -1.82
C SER A 81 -8.60 -18.69 -1.51
N TYR A 82 -9.79 -19.20 -1.81
CA TYR A 82 -11.06 -18.57 -1.46
C TYR A 82 -11.82 -19.41 -0.45
N GLU A 83 -12.15 -18.82 0.70
CA GLU A 83 -12.87 -19.50 1.77
C GLU A 83 -14.21 -20.06 1.26
N GLY A 84 -14.45 -21.33 1.55
CA GLY A 84 -15.65 -22.06 1.15
C GLY A 84 -15.57 -22.75 -0.22
N ILE A 85 -14.45 -22.60 -0.96
CA ILE A 85 -14.26 -23.26 -2.26
C ILE A 85 -12.83 -23.84 -2.34
N ALA A 86 -12.64 -25.04 -1.82
CA ALA A 86 -11.32 -25.70 -1.80
C ALA A 86 -10.70 -25.87 -3.21
N GLU A 87 -11.54 -26.08 -4.23
CA GLU A 87 -11.14 -26.22 -5.63
C GLU A 87 -10.72 -24.88 -6.29
N ALA A 88 -10.98 -23.73 -5.64
CA ALA A 88 -10.58 -22.41 -6.13
C ALA A 88 -9.23 -21.96 -5.54
N SER A 89 -8.34 -22.91 -5.27
CA SER A 89 -6.98 -22.61 -4.83
C SER A 89 -6.02 -22.61 -6.01
N VAL A 90 -5.14 -21.62 -6.06
CA VAL A 90 -4.08 -21.51 -7.07
C VAL A 90 -2.74 -21.46 -6.34
N THR A 91 -1.84 -22.35 -6.73
CA THR A 91 -0.48 -22.44 -6.15
C THR A 91 0.55 -22.00 -7.18
N GLY A 92 1.56 -21.29 -6.70
CA GLY A 92 2.71 -20.84 -7.47
C GLY A 92 3.95 -20.75 -6.59
N GLU A 93 4.98 -20.12 -7.13
CA GLU A 93 6.24 -19.85 -6.43
C GLU A 93 6.35 -18.35 -6.12
N TRP A 94 7.05 -17.98 -5.05
CA TRP A 94 7.33 -16.60 -4.71
C TRP A 94 8.82 -16.38 -4.41
N SER A 95 9.31 -15.19 -4.73
CA SER A 95 10.69 -14.78 -4.44
C SER A 95 10.80 -13.26 -4.34
N LEU A 96 11.84 -12.79 -3.68
CA LEU A 96 12.19 -11.36 -3.68
C LEU A 96 13.12 -11.09 -4.85
N VAL A 97 12.79 -10.07 -5.65
CA VAL A 97 13.60 -9.66 -6.80
C VAL A 97 14.77 -8.82 -6.29
N THR A 98 15.98 -9.31 -6.55
CA THR A 98 17.24 -8.64 -6.18
C THR A 98 17.81 -7.79 -7.32
N ASP A 99 17.48 -8.13 -8.56
CA ASP A 99 17.90 -7.41 -9.76
C ASP A 99 16.73 -7.30 -10.76
N LEU A 100 16.09 -6.13 -10.79
CA LEU A 100 14.98 -5.84 -11.72
C LEU A 100 15.38 -5.88 -13.19
N SER A 101 16.68 -5.78 -13.52
CA SER A 101 17.14 -5.85 -14.91
C SER A 101 17.06 -7.26 -15.51
N GLN A 102 16.91 -8.29 -14.68
CA GLN A 102 16.71 -9.68 -15.08
C GLN A 102 15.22 -10.05 -15.26
N GLU A 103 14.32 -9.17 -14.87
CA GLU A 103 12.87 -9.37 -15.00
C GLU A 103 12.34 -8.79 -16.32
N PRO A 104 11.12 -9.17 -16.77
CA PRO A 104 10.57 -8.71 -18.04
C PRO A 104 10.61 -7.19 -18.22
N ALA A 105 11.00 -6.75 -19.42
CA ALA A 105 11.15 -5.33 -19.74
C ALA A 105 9.81 -4.58 -19.61
N GLY A 106 9.74 -3.61 -18.71
CA GLY A 106 8.56 -2.74 -18.54
C GLY A 106 8.10 -2.49 -17.10
N LEU A 107 8.71 -3.14 -16.10
CA LEU A 107 8.39 -2.87 -14.71
C LEU A 107 8.83 -1.44 -14.31
N PRO A 108 7.99 -0.67 -13.59
CA PRO A 108 8.37 0.64 -13.08
C PRO A 108 9.52 0.50 -12.08
N VAL A 109 10.46 1.43 -12.14
CA VAL A 109 11.56 1.50 -11.15
C VAL A 109 11.00 2.03 -9.84
N VAL A 110 10.89 1.15 -8.86
CA VAL A 110 10.48 1.51 -7.50
C VAL A 110 11.74 1.70 -6.68
N LYS A 111 12.04 2.95 -6.29
CA LYS A 111 13.19 3.22 -5.41
C LYS A 111 12.86 2.76 -4.00
N ASP A 112 13.83 2.11 -3.37
CA ASP A 112 13.80 1.73 -1.95
C ASP A 112 12.67 0.78 -1.54
N ALA A 113 11.97 0.16 -2.50
CA ALA A 113 10.95 -0.86 -2.24
C ALA A 113 11.50 -2.26 -2.50
N ARG A 114 11.11 -3.23 -1.65
CA ARG A 114 11.32 -4.65 -1.94
C ARG A 114 10.27 -5.08 -2.97
N VAL A 115 10.72 -5.77 -4.02
CA VAL A 115 9.83 -6.30 -5.05
C VAL A 115 9.63 -7.78 -4.80
N LEU A 116 8.38 -8.18 -4.62
CA LEU A 116 7.93 -9.56 -4.55
C LEU A 116 7.50 -10.01 -5.96
N LYS A 117 8.07 -11.11 -6.42
CA LYS A 117 7.61 -11.84 -7.60
C LYS A 117 6.79 -13.03 -7.12
N ILE A 118 5.62 -13.22 -7.73
CA ILE A 118 4.79 -14.42 -7.60
C ILE A 118 4.63 -15.01 -8.99
N GLU A 119 5.02 -16.27 -9.17
CA GLU A 119 4.98 -16.99 -10.44
C GLU A 119 3.92 -18.09 -10.35
N PHE A 120 2.80 -17.86 -11.01
CA PHE A 120 1.75 -18.85 -11.24
C PHE A 120 1.99 -19.56 -12.59
N PRO A 121 1.32 -20.71 -12.85
CA PRO A 121 1.50 -21.44 -14.10
C PRO A 121 1.25 -20.63 -15.38
N GLU A 122 0.39 -19.60 -15.32
CA GLU A 122 -0.01 -18.80 -16.48
C GLU A 122 0.66 -17.42 -16.55
N GLU A 123 1.14 -16.89 -15.42
CA GLU A 123 1.68 -15.53 -15.34
C GLU A 123 2.61 -15.30 -14.15
N ALA A 124 3.48 -14.30 -14.30
CA ALA A 124 4.26 -13.74 -13.21
C ALA A 124 3.71 -12.37 -12.80
N LEU A 125 3.45 -12.21 -11.51
CA LEU A 125 2.98 -10.98 -10.90
C LEU A 125 4.11 -10.34 -10.10
N TYR A 126 4.22 -9.02 -10.18
CA TYR A 126 5.25 -8.24 -9.49
C TYR A 126 4.58 -7.22 -8.58
N PHE A 127 5.00 -7.20 -7.32
CA PHE A 127 4.46 -6.32 -6.31
C PHE A 127 5.57 -5.56 -5.60
N ALA A 128 5.41 -4.24 -5.41
CA ALA A 128 6.20 -3.53 -4.41
C ALA A 128 5.57 -3.74 -3.03
N ILE A 129 6.35 -4.23 -2.08
CA ILE A 129 5.95 -4.29 -0.67
C ILE A 129 6.07 -2.88 -0.10
N THR A 130 4.94 -2.28 0.27
CA THR A 130 4.89 -0.92 0.83
C THR A 130 4.74 -0.90 2.34
N ASN A 131 4.20 -1.97 2.92
CA ASN A 131 4.16 -2.20 4.36
C ASN A 131 4.28 -3.70 4.65
N LEU A 132 5.07 -4.06 5.65
CA LEU A 132 5.19 -5.41 6.16
C LEU A 132 5.46 -5.32 7.67
N SER A 133 4.56 -5.89 8.45
CA SER A 133 4.66 -5.99 9.91
C SER A 133 4.31 -7.41 10.35
N GLU A 134 4.28 -7.66 11.66
CA GLU A 134 3.77 -8.92 12.19
C GLU A 134 2.30 -9.18 11.83
N ASN A 135 1.50 -8.13 11.61
CA ASN A 135 0.06 -8.23 11.44
C ASN A 135 -0.44 -7.71 10.09
N ASP A 136 0.33 -6.87 9.40
CA ASP A 136 -0.14 -6.14 8.22
C ASP A 136 0.80 -6.37 7.03
N LEU A 137 0.21 -6.54 5.86
CA LEU A 137 0.92 -6.61 4.58
C LEU A 137 0.20 -5.73 3.56
N SER A 138 0.92 -4.76 3.00
CA SER A 138 0.42 -3.93 1.89
C SER A 138 1.35 -4.02 0.70
N MET A 139 0.76 -4.20 -0.48
CA MET A 139 1.48 -4.42 -1.73
C MET A 139 0.86 -3.62 -2.87
N ILE A 140 1.69 -3.06 -3.75
CA ILE A 140 1.26 -2.38 -4.98
C ILE A 140 1.62 -3.26 -6.17
N TYR A 141 0.64 -3.58 -7.02
CA TYR A 141 0.87 -4.31 -8.26
C TYR A 141 1.59 -3.43 -9.28
N LEU A 142 2.76 -3.87 -9.74
CA LEU A 142 3.66 -3.06 -10.58
C LEU A 142 3.31 -3.05 -12.06
N SER A 143 2.65 -4.10 -12.56
CA SER A 143 2.25 -4.20 -13.97
C SER A 143 0.85 -3.65 -14.25
N GLY A 144 0.18 -3.07 -13.24
CA GLY A 144 -1.19 -2.59 -13.36
C GLY A 144 -1.52 -1.52 -12.33
N ASN A 145 -2.81 -1.40 -12.01
CA ASN A 145 -3.29 -0.52 -10.95
C ASN A 145 -3.97 -1.38 -9.90
N GLY A 146 -3.44 -1.42 -8.69
CA GLY A 146 -4.02 -2.18 -7.60
C GLY A 146 -3.15 -2.12 -6.35
N VAL A 147 -3.80 -1.89 -5.21
CA VAL A 147 -3.20 -2.06 -3.89
C VAL A 147 -3.87 -3.29 -3.29
N LEU A 148 -3.09 -4.17 -2.70
CA LEU A 148 -3.58 -5.29 -1.94
C LEU A 148 -3.19 -5.10 -0.48
N GLU A 149 -4.17 -5.14 0.40
CA GLU A 149 -3.98 -4.96 1.84
C GLU A 149 -4.49 -6.19 2.57
N PHE A 150 -3.65 -6.73 3.43
CA PHE A 150 -3.92 -7.96 4.17
C PHE A 150 -3.64 -7.79 5.65
N THR A 151 -4.39 -8.54 6.44
CA THR A 151 -4.09 -8.82 7.85
C THR A 151 -3.65 -10.26 8.02
N ARG A 152 -2.70 -10.53 8.90
CA ARG A 152 -2.26 -11.88 9.23
C ARG A 152 -3.40 -12.68 9.87
N VAL A 153 -3.54 -13.93 9.45
CA VAL A 153 -4.43 -14.90 10.09
C VAL A 153 -3.65 -15.58 11.22
N ASN A 154 -4.14 -15.41 12.45
CA ASN A 154 -3.59 -16.06 13.65
C ASN A 154 -4.04 -17.51 13.79
#